data_AF-A0A936IVE1-F1
#
_entry.id   AF-A0A936IVE1-F1
#
_cell.length_a   1.000
_cell.length_b   1.000
_cell.length_c   1.000
_cell.angle_alpha   90.00
_cell.angle_beta   90.00
_cell.angle_gamma   90.00
#
_symmetry.space_group_name_H-M   'P 1'
#
loop_
_entity.id
_entity.type
_entity.pdbx_description
1 polymer ?
#
loop_
_entity_poly.entity_id
_entity_poly.type
_entity_poly.pdbx_seq_one_letter_code
_entity_poly.pdbx_strand_id
1 'polypeptide(L)'
;MTVYDGERRRHFDERDGLVWNDTNQNAFWADADGSVWIGTSRGASRVRLRETLFEPRELEGPRLVISSLRIGGQRYQPDPTSPLHSERATSPC
;
A
#
# COMPACT_ATOMS: atom_id res chain seq x y z
N MET A 1 11.88 -6.49 -1.99
CA MET A 1 12.81 -5.79 -2.91
C MET A 1 12.69 -4.28 -2.71
N THR A 2 13.77 -3.51 -2.79
CA THR A 2 13.71 -2.04 -2.67
C THR A 2 14.30 -1.37 -3.92
N VAL A 3 13.54 -0.48 -4.55
CA VAL A 3 13.98 0.35 -5.67
C VAL A 3 14.30 1.76 -5.16
N TYR A 4 15.37 2.36 -5.66
CA TYR A 4 15.86 3.67 -5.25
C TYR A 4 16.23 4.50 -6.49
N ASP A 5 15.76 5.74 -6.56
CA ASP A 5 16.04 6.68 -7.68
C ASP A 5 17.15 7.69 -7.37
N GLY A 6 17.78 7.62 -6.19
CA GLY A 6 18.74 8.62 -5.70
C GLY A 6 18.19 9.51 -4.59
N GLU A 7 16.86 9.60 -4.44
CA GLU A 7 16.22 10.38 -3.37
C GLU A 7 15.15 9.58 -2.63
N ARG A 8 14.32 8.83 -3.36
CA ARG A 8 13.14 8.12 -2.89
C ARG A 8 13.33 6.61 -2.96
N ARG A 9 12.88 5.93 -1.93
CA ARG A 9 12.90 4.46 -1.84
C ARG A 9 11.49 3.92 -1.85
N ARG A 10 11.26 2.87 -2.64
CA ARG A 10 10.00 2.12 -2.64
C ARG A 10 10.27 0.65 -2.43
N HIS A 11 9.57 0.06 -1.47
CA HIS A 11 9.62 -1.37 -1.20
C HIS A 11 8.52 -2.09 -1.97
N PHE A 12 8.82 -3.30 -2.41
CA PHE A 12 7.92 -4.23 -3.08
C PHE A 12 7.99 -5.59 -2.41
N ASP A 13 6.83 -6.16 -2.12
CA ASP A 13 6.64 -7.50 -1.56
C ASP A 13 5.65 -8.32 -2.42
N GLU A 14 5.24 -9.51 -1.94
CA GLU A 14 4.23 -10.35 -2.60
C GLU A 14 2.89 -9.63 -2.84
N ARG A 15 2.50 -8.71 -1.96
CA ARG A 15 1.25 -7.93 -2.09
C ARG A 15 1.32 -6.92 -3.22
N ASP A 16 2.52 -6.49 -3.58
CA ASP A 16 2.78 -5.60 -4.71
C ASP A 16 2.97 -6.36 -6.05
N GLY A 17 2.90 -7.70 -6.03
CA GLY A 17 2.94 -8.55 -7.22
C GLY A 17 4.26 -9.32 -7.44
N LEU A 18 5.18 -9.32 -6.45
CA LEU A 18 6.29 -10.27 -6.49
C LEU A 18 5.79 -11.71 -6.26
N VAL A 19 6.45 -12.69 -6.87
CA VAL A 19 6.12 -14.11 -6.70
C VAL A 19 6.54 -14.64 -5.33
N TRP A 20 7.50 -13.97 -4.68
CA TRP A 20 7.94 -14.26 -3.32
C TRP A 20 8.68 -13.06 -2.72
N ASN A 21 8.77 -13.00 -1.40
CA ASN A 21 9.34 -11.86 -0.68
C ASN A 21 10.88 -11.81 -0.68
N ASP A 22 11.55 -12.92 -1.00
CA ASP A 22 13.00 -12.95 -1.12
C ASP A 22 13.48 -12.63 -2.54
N THR A 23 14.78 -12.36 -2.66
CA THR A 23 15.47 -12.18 -3.93
C THR A 23 16.79 -12.93 -3.88
N ASN A 24 17.05 -13.76 -4.88
CA ASN A 24 18.29 -14.52 -4.96
C ASN A 24 19.45 -13.65 -5.42
N GLN A 25 20.65 -13.94 -4.92
CA GLN A 25 21.87 -13.28 -5.38
C GLN A 25 22.09 -13.56 -6.87
N ASN A 26 22.57 -12.55 -7.60
CA ASN A 26 22.83 -12.60 -9.04
C ASN A 26 21.61 -12.95 -9.92
N ALA A 27 20.39 -12.89 -9.38
CA ALA A 27 19.17 -13.21 -10.11
C ALA A 27 18.44 -11.94 -10.60
N PHE A 28 19.19 -10.99 -11.15
CA PHE A 28 18.67 -9.74 -11.71
C PHE A 28 19.06 -9.64 -13.19
N TRP A 29 18.07 -9.38 -14.05
CA TRP A 29 18.31 -9.25 -15.49
C TRP A 29 17.47 -8.13 -16.09
N ALA A 30 18.13 -7.12 -16.66
CA ALA A 30 17.46 -6.06 -17.42
C ALA A 30 17.19 -6.54 -18.86
N ASP A 31 15.93 -6.43 -19.27
CA ASP A 31 15.46 -6.78 -20.61
C ASP A 31 15.46 -5.54 -21.52
N ALA A 32 15.52 -5.76 -22.84
CA ALA A 32 15.61 -4.68 -23.83
C ALA A 32 14.35 -3.79 -23.88
N ASP A 33 13.20 -4.30 -23.39
CA ASP A 33 11.95 -3.53 -23.29
C ASP A 33 11.88 -2.65 -22.02
N GLY A 34 12.98 -2.53 -21.26
CA GLY A 34 13.04 -1.77 -20.02
C GLY A 34 12.45 -2.49 -18.80
N SER A 35 12.02 -3.75 -18.95
CA SER A 35 11.65 -4.59 -17.80
C SER A 35 12.90 -5.09 -17.06
N VAL A 36 12.73 -5.43 -15.79
CA VAL A 36 13.74 -6.15 -15.00
C VAL A 36 13.12 -7.45 -14.51
N TRP A 37 13.80 -8.56 -14.77
CA TRP A 37 13.50 -9.85 -14.18
C TRP A 37 14.20 -9.98 -12.82
N ILE A 38 13.44 -10.40 -11.82
CA ILE A 38 13.91 -10.64 -10.44
C ILE A 38 13.63 -12.09 -10.10
N GLY A 39 14.69 -12.86 -9.87
CA GLY A 39 14.60 -14.24 -9.39
C GLY A 39 14.46 -14.30 -7.87
N THR A 40 13.53 -15.14 -7.43
CA THR A 40 13.22 -15.42 -6.03
C THR A 40 13.36 -16.93 -5.79
N SER A 41 13.27 -17.38 -4.54
CA SER A 41 13.28 -18.82 -4.24
C SER A 41 12.06 -19.59 -4.76
N ARG A 42 11.00 -18.90 -5.20
CA ARG A 42 9.79 -19.52 -5.76
C ARG A 42 9.54 -19.23 -7.25
N GLY A 43 10.54 -18.69 -7.96
CA GLY A 43 10.44 -18.44 -9.39
C GLY A 43 11.02 -17.09 -9.79
N ALA A 44 10.41 -16.43 -10.78
CA ALA A 44 10.85 -15.11 -11.22
C ALA A 44 9.67 -14.18 -11.45
N SER A 45 9.85 -12.90 -11.10
CA SER A 45 8.92 -11.81 -11.38
C SER A 45 9.50 -10.89 -12.43
N ARG A 46 8.69 -10.51 -13.43
CA ARG A 46 9.03 -9.46 -14.41
C ARG A 46 8.44 -8.14 -13.93
N VAL A 47 9.29 -7.17 -13.61
CA VAL A 47 8.89 -5.85 -13.14
C VAL A 47 9.11 -4.83 -14.25
N ARG A 48 8.06 -4.09 -14.62
CA ARG A 48 8.19 -2.90 -15.48
C ARG A 48 8.24 -1.66 -14.62
N LEU A 49 9.39 -0.98 -14.63
CA LEU A 49 9.53 0.29 -13.95
C LEU A 49 8.84 1.37 -14.79
N ARG A 50 7.89 2.08 -14.18
CA ARG A 50 7.23 3.24 -14.79
C ARG A 50 7.84 4.51 -14.21
N GLU A 51 7.88 5.59 -14.98
CA GLU A 51 8.35 6.89 -14.49
C GLU A 51 7.52 7.36 -13.27
N THR A 52 6.23 7.01 -13.26
CA THR A 52 5.29 7.31 -12.18
C THR A 52 5.47 6.49 -10.90
N LEU A 53 6.55 5.70 -10.78
CA LEU A 53 6.76 4.81 -9.63
C LEU A 53 6.89 5.54 -8.30
N PHE A 54 7.46 6.75 -8.34
CA PHE A 54 7.69 7.60 -7.18
C PHE A 54 6.80 8.83 -7.15
N GLU A 55 5.92 8.99 -8.15
CA GLU A 55 4.95 10.07 -8.15
C GLU A 55 3.93 9.83 -7.02
N PRO A 56 3.61 10.87 -6.23
CA PRO A 56 2.48 10.82 -5.33
C PRO A 56 1.25 10.43 -6.14
N ARG A 57 0.63 9.30 -5.81
CA ARG A 57 -0.63 8.95 -6.43
C ARG A 57 -1.65 9.97 -5.91
N GLU A 58 -2.04 10.94 -6.73
CA GLU A 58 -3.22 11.78 -6.49
C GLU A 58 -4.47 10.91 -6.63
N LEU A 59 -4.61 9.98 -5.70
CA LEU A 59 -5.90 9.40 -5.42
C LEU A 59 -6.63 10.41 -4.56
N GLU A 60 -7.86 10.74 -4.94
CA GLU A 60 -8.87 11.05 -3.94
C GLU A 60 -8.88 9.84 -2.99
N GLY A 61 -8.14 9.97 -1.89
CA GLY A 61 -7.91 8.85 -0.97
C GLY A 61 -9.26 8.27 -0.55
N PRO A 62 -9.37 6.94 -0.39
CA PRO A 62 -10.62 6.35 0.06
C PRO A 62 -11.07 7.05 1.34
N ARG A 63 -12.35 7.41 1.42
CA ARG A 63 -12.90 8.09 2.59
C ARG A 63 -12.59 7.26 3.84
N LEU A 64 -11.81 7.84 4.75
CA LEU A 64 -11.56 7.22 6.05
C LEU A 64 -12.86 7.21 6.84
N VAL A 65 -13.28 6.03 7.27
CA VAL A 65 -14.47 5.85 8.11
C VAL A 65 -14.07 5.12 9.39
N ILE A 66 -14.48 5.67 10.53
CA ILE A 66 -14.40 4.96 11.82
C ILE A 66 -15.51 3.90 11.81
N SER A 67 -15.13 2.64 11.56
CA SER A 67 -16.09 1.53 11.46
C SER A 67 -16.51 0.95 12.82
N SER A 68 -15.74 1.19 13.88
CA SER A 68 -16.08 0.78 15.24
C SER A 68 -15.25 1.50 16.30
N LEU A 69 -15.83 1.64 17.49
CA LEU A 69 -15.15 2.05 18.72
C LEU A 69 -15.25 0.90 19.73
N ARG A 70 -14.18 0.63 20.48
CA ARG A 70 -14.19 -0.34 21.60
C ARG A 70 -13.74 0.35 22.88
N ILE A 71 -14.48 0.16 23.98
CA ILE A 71 -14.17 0.71 25.31
C ILE A 71 -14.10 -0.47 26.28
N GLY A 72 -12.99 -0.60 27.03
CA GLY A 72 -12.78 -1.74 27.92
C GLY A 72 -12.84 -3.12 27.21
N GLY A 73 -12.46 -3.18 25.93
CA GLY A 73 -12.54 -4.40 25.10
C GLY A 73 -13.91 -4.68 24.48
N GLN A 74 -14.98 -4.04 24.96
CA GLN A 74 -16.33 -4.18 24.44
C GLN A 74 -16.57 -3.23 23.28
N ARG A 75 -17.26 -3.70 22.22
CA ARG A 75 -17.70 -2.82 21.12
C ARG A 75 -18.70 -1.82 21.68
N TYR A 76 -18.38 -0.53 21.55
CA TYR A 76 -19.29 0.54 21.91
C TYR A 76 -20.46 0.55 20.93
N GLN A 77 -21.66 0.42 21.46
CA GLN A 77 -22.89 0.70 20.73
C GLN A 77 -23.32 2.11 21.15
N PRO A 78 -23.53 3.04 20.20
CA PRO A 78 -24.07 4.35 20.52
C PRO A 78 -25.41 4.19 21.23
N ASP A 79 -25.50 4.75 22.43
CA ASP A 79 -26.80 4.93 23.08
C ASP A 79 -27.46 6.16 22.43
N PRO A 80 -28.65 6.03 21.83
CA PRO A 80 -29.37 7.15 21.20
C PRO A 80 -29.74 8.27 22.17
N THR A 81 -29.68 8.02 23.48
CA THR A 81 -29.92 9.02 24.54
C THR A 81 -28.63 9.65 25.08
N SER A 82 -27.46 9.22 24.60
CA SER A 82 -26.17 9.75 25.03
C SER A 82 -25.92 11.17 24.49
N PRO A 83 -25.37 12.10 25.30
CA PRO A 83 -25.03 13.46 24.86
C PRO A 83 -23.94 13.51 23.79
N LEU A 84 -23.27 12.38 23.52
CA LEU A 84 -22.29 12.23 22.42
C LEU A 84 -22.96 11.98 21.06
N HIS A 85 -24.27 11.74 21.03
CA HIS A 85 -25.07 11.63 19.81
C HIS A 85 -25.36 13.05 19.28
N SER A 86 -24.35 13.70 18.68
CA SER A 86 -24.58 14.92 17.89
C SER A 86 -24.20 14.66 16.44
N GLU A 87 -25.20 14.72 15.55
CA GLU A 87 -24.99 14.75 14.11
C GLU A 87 -24.35 16.10 13.77
N ARG A 88 -23.02 16.13 13.61
CA ARG A 88 -22.39 17.25 12.90
C ARG A 88 -22.27 16.91 11.42
N ALA A 89 -23.03 17.67 10.64
CA ALA A 89 -22.96 17.74 9.20
C ALA A 89 -21.50 17.87 8.74
N THR A 90 -21.12 17.02 7.80
CA THR A 90 -19.86 17.16 7.07
C THR A 90 -20.05 18.32 6.09
N SER A 91 -19.53 19.49 6.43
CA SER A 91 -19.36 20.58 5.47
C SER A 91 -18.27 20.18 4.46
N PRO A 92 -18.45 20.41 3.15
CA PRO A 92 -17.44 20.10 2.15
C PRO A 92 -16.31 21.14 2.20
N CYS A 93 -15.07 20.68 2.13
CA CYS A 93 -13.95 21.45 1.59
C CYS A 93 -13.85 21.16 0.09
#